data_AF-A0A4Y9QDH0-F1
#
_entry.id   AF-A0A4Y9QDH0-F1
#
_cell.length_a   1.000
_cell.length_b   1.000
_cell.length_c   1.000
_cell.angle_alpha   90.00
_cell.angle_beta   90.00
_cell.angle_gamma   90.00
#
_symmetry.space_group_name_H-M   'P 1'
#
loop_
_entity.id
_entity.type
_entity.pdbx_description
1 polymer ?
#
loop_
_entity_poly.entity_id
_entity_poly.type
_entity_poly.pdbx_seq_one_letter_code
_entity_poly.pdbx_strand_id
1 'polypeptide(L)'
;MNPPPATATTGLLALGAGLLGVILGAAFQHQRDRAAHQRLLRTRWDETLLLSLVEYLGAVDKAVRGLRRAWELRAQGSPDAEHIKEKALECLEVAHEKSHAVTLLTGDADDAVRAAAREMRRLLLPVGRALRDSRELDESTLGTLVGQCHDARYMLIDAAQRRLGVQAQNSGRWSSATSAPPTREPSPLSSNEAR
;
A
#
# COMPACT_ATOMS: atom_id res chain seq x y z
N MET A 1 -45.81 52.60 56.98
CA MET A 1 -45.22 51.25 57.00
C MET A 1 -44.47 51.07 55.69
N ASN A 2 -43.15 51.03 55.72
CA ASN A 2 -42.31 50.87 54.52
C ASN A 2 -41.92 49.40 54.35
N PRO A 3 -42.02 48.83 53.14
CA PRO A 3 -41.57 47.47 52.87
C PRO A 3 -40.03 47.37 52.85
N PRO A 4 -39.44 46.22 53.22
CA PRO A 4 -38.00 46.02 53.20
C PRO A 4 -37.46 45.88 51.76
N PRO A 5 -36.21 46.33 51.49
CA PRO A 5 -35.59 46.18 50.19
C PRO A 5 -35.25 44.71 49.92
N ALA A 6 -35.74 44.21 48.78
CA ALA A 6 -35.42 42.87 48.30
C ALA A 6 -33.93 42.76 47.92
N THR A 7 -33.27 41.80 48.56
CA THR A 7 -31.90 41.35 48.34
C THR A 7 -31.59 41.08 46.86
N ALA A 8 -30.75 41.93 46.27
CA ALA A 8 -30.25 41.86 44.89
C ALA A 8 -29.00 40.95 44.75
N THR A 9 -28.90 39.87 45.53
CA THR A 9 -27.71 39.00 45.57
C THR A 9 -27.77 37.81 44.60
N THR A 10 -28.92 37.53 43.99
CA THR A 10 -29.12 36.35 43.12
C THR A 10 -28.65 36.54 41.68
N GLY A 11 -28.43 37.78 41.23
CA GLY A 11 -28.09 38.09 39.82
C GLY A 11 -26.61 37.86 39.46
N LEU A 12 -25.69 37.99 40.42
CA LEU A 12 -24.24 37.91 40.16
C LEU A 12 -23.73 36.47 39.96
N LEU A 13 -24.39 35.47 40.57
CA LEU A 13 -24.04 34.05 40.39
C LEU A 13 -24.48 33.50 39.02
N ALA A 14 -25.55 34.04 38.43
CA ALA A 14 -26.05 33.60 37.12
C ALA A 14 -25.12 34.01 35.95
N LEU A 15 -24.44 35.15 36.06
CA LEU A 15 -23.50 35.64 35.03
C LEU A 15 -22.16 34.86 35.05
N GLY A 16 -21.70 34.42 36.22
CA GLY A 16 -20.47 33.62 36.35
C GLY A 16 -20.61 32.21 35.75
N ALA A 17 -21.77 31.58 35.92
CA ALA A 17 -22.05 30.25 35.34
C ALA A 17 -22.13 30.29 33.79
N GLY A 18 -22.66 31.37 33.22
CA GLY A 18 -22.75 31.56 31.77
C GLY A 18 -21.37 31.70 31.09
N LEU A 19 -20.46 32.49 31.67
CA LEU A 19 -19.11 32.68 31.12
C LEU A 19 -18.27 31.39 31.18
N LEU A 20 -18.35 30.64 32.27
CA LEU A 20 -17.70 29.33 32.37
C LEU A 20 -18.27 28.33 31.35
N GLY A 21 -19.59 28.34 31.13
CA GLY A 21 -20.24 27.53 30.10
C GLY A 21 -19.74 27.86 28.68
N VAL A 22 -19.58 29.14 28.34
CA VAL A 22 -19.06 29.56 27.02
C VAL A 22 -17.59 29.16 26.85
N ILE A 23 -16.75 29.32 27.88
CA ILE A 23 -15.32 28.93 27.82
C ILE A 23 -15.19 27.41 27.65
N LEU A 24 -15.92 26.62 28.43
CA LEU A 24 -15.92 25.15 28.31
C LEU A 24 -16.48 24.70 26.96
N GLY A 25 -17.55 25.34 26.47
CA GLY A 25 -18.11 25.09 25.15
C GLY A 25 -17.10 25.36 24.02
N ALA A 26 -16.40 26.49 24.08
CA ALA A 26 -15.37 26.85 23.10
C ALA A 26 -14.17 25.89 23.14
N ALA A 27 -13.72 25.49 24.34
CA ALA A 27 -12.64 24.52 24.48
C ALA A 27 -13.02 23.14 23.90
N PHE A 28 -14.25 22.69 24.16
CA PHE A 28 -14.76 21.43 23.62
C PHE A 28 -14.93 21.47 22.10
N GLN A 29 -15.44 22.59 21.56
CA GLN A 29 -15.56 22.79 20.12
C GLN A 29 -14.18 22.78 19.44
N HIS A 30 -13.20 23.48 20.02
CA HIS A 30 -11.82 23.48 19.52
C HIS A 30 -11.18 22.09 19.52
N GLN A 31 -11.44 21.28 20.56
CA GLN A 31 -10.97 19.90 20.61
C GLN A 31 -11.62 19.03 19.54
N ARG A 32 -12.93 19.21 19.29
CA ARG A 32 -13.64 18.52 18.22
C ARG A 32 -13.12 18.91 16.84
N ASP A 33 -12.91 20.20 16.60
CA ASP A 33 -12.41 20.71 15.33
C ASP A 33 -10.99 20.20 15.05
N ARG A 34 -10.13 20.14 16.08
CA ARG A 34 -8.81 19.50 15.98
C ARG A 34 -8.89 18.03 15.62
N ALA A 35 -9.77 17.27 16.28
CA ALA A 35 -9.94 15.85 15.98
C ALA A 35 -10.48 15.62 14.55
N ALA A 36 -11.43 16.45 14.11
CA ALA A 36 -11.97 16.39 12.75
C ALA A 36 -10.88 16.74 11.71
N HIS A 37 -10.10 17.78 11.95
CA HIS A 37 -9.01 18.20 11.07
C HIS A 37 -7.92 17.12 10.96
N GLN A 38 -7.54 16.50 12.09
CA GLN A 38 -6.57 15.39 12.10
C GLN A 38 -7.06 14.18 11.30
N ARG A 39 -8.36 13.86 11.37
CA ARG A 39 -8.95 12.78 10.56
C ARG A 39 -8.88 13.09 9.07
N LEU A 40 -9.23 14.31 8.65
CA LEU A 40 -9.15 14.73 7.25
C LEU A 40 -7.72 14.67 6.70
N LEU A 41 -6.74 15.15 7.47
CA LEU A 41 -5.34 15.07 7.09
C LEU A 41 -4.87 13.62 6.96
N ARG A 42 -5.27 12.75 7.89
CA ARG A 42 -4.95 11.32 7.83
C ARG A 42 -5.54 10.65 6.59
N THR A 43 -6.80 10.92 6.27
CA THR A 43 -7.44 10.37 5.06
C THR A 43 -6.72 10.80 3.79
N ARG A 44 -6.38 12.09 3.65
CA ARG A 44 -5.63 12.60 2.50
C ARG A 44 -4.24 11.97 2.40
N TRP A 45 -3.58 11.76 3.54
CA TRP A 45 -2.28 11.10 3.61
C TRP A 45 -2.38 9.64 3.14
N ASP A 46 -3.38 8.91 3.63
CA ASP A 46 -3.63 7.51 3.26
C ASP A 46 -3.99 7.37 1.77
N GLU A 47 -4.80 8.27 1.22
CA GLU A 47 -5.11 8.34 -0.21
C GLU A 47 -3.85 8.57 -1.07
N THR A 48 -3.01 9.54 -0.65
CA THR A 48 -1.76 9.86 -1.36
C THR A 48 -0.77 8.70 -1.32
N LEU A 49 -0.68 8.01 -0.16
CA LEU A 49 0.13 6.81 0.01
C LEU A 49 -0.37 5.68 -0.91
N LEU A 50 -1.68 5.44 -0.94
CA LEU A 50 -2.26 4.39 -1.78
C LEU A 50 -1.98 4.65 -3.27
N LEU A 51 -2.18 5.89 -3.74
CA LEU A 51 -1.87 6.28 -5.12
C LEU A 51 -0.38 6.06 -5.43
N SER A 52 0.52 6.49 -4.54
CA SER A 52 1.96 6.32 -4.70
C SER A 52 2.38 4.85 -4.75
N LEU A 53 1.72 3.99 -3.95
CA LEU A 53 1.94 2.55 -3.97
C LEU A 53 1.48 1.93 -5.28
N VAL A 54 0.33 2.32 -5.81
CA VAL A 54 -0.18 1.84 -7.10
C VAL A 54 0.76 2.25 -8.23
N GLU A 55 1.21 3.50 -8.26
CA GLU A 55 2.18 3.98 -9.25
C GLU A 55 3.51 3.24 -9.16
N TYR A 56 4.02 3.04 -7.95
CA TYR A 56 5.26 2.29 -7.71
C TYR A 56 5.14 0.83 -8.16
N LEU A 57 4.06 0.14 -7.77
CA LEU A 57 3.81 -1.24 -8.19
C LEU A 57 3.68 -1.36 -9.71
N GLY A 58 2.97 -0.44 -10.36
CA GLY A 58 2.85 -0.40 -11.81
C GLY A 58 4.20 -0.20 -12.51
N ALA A 59 5.07 0.66 -11.95
CA ALA A 59 6.41 0.87 -12.48
C ALA A 59 7.31 -0.37 -12.29
N VAL A 60 7.24 -1.04 -11.13
CA VAL A 60 7.97 -2.29 -10.89
C VAL A 60 7.50 -3.40 -11.83
N ASP A 61 6.20 -3.59 -12.01
CA ASP A 61 5.66 -4.62 -12.90
C ASP A 61 6.13 -4.40 -14.36
N LYS A 62 6.18 -3.13 -14.81
CA LYS A 62 6.76 -2.78 -16.12
C LYS A 62 8.25 -3.07 -16.19
N ALA A 63 9.01 -2.72 -15.16
CA ALA A 63 10.45 -2.98 -15.09
C ALA A 63 10.75 -4.48 -15.12
N VAL A 64 10.08 -5.30 -14.29
CA VAL A 64 10.27 -6.76 -14.26
C VAL A 64 10.02 -7.37 -15.65
N ARG A 65 8.90 -7.02 -16.29
CA ARG A 65 8.56 -7.53 -17.62
C ARG A 65 9.55 -7.08 -18.67
N GLY A 66 9.94 -5.80 -18.65
CA GLY A 66 10.92 -5.24 -19.57
C GLY A 66 12.29 -5.91 -19.43
N LEU A 67 12.79 -6.06 -18.20
CA LEU A 67 14.08 -6.68 -17.92
C LEU A 67 14.10 -8.15 -18.36
N ARG A 68 13.04 -8.91 -18.02
CA ARG A 68 12.90 -10.30 -18.48
C ARG A 68 12.86 -10.39 -20.01
N ARG A 69 12.07 -9.53 -20.66
CA ARG A 69 11.95 -9.53 -22.12
C ARG A 69 13.26 -9.15 -22.82
N ALA A 70 13.98 -8.17 -22.29
CA ALA A 70 15.30 -7.76 -22.79
C ALA A 70 16.29 -8.93 -22.70
N TRP A 71 16.29 -9.66 -21.58
CA TRP A 71 17.15 -10.83 -21.39
C TRP A 71 16.80 -11.95 -22.39
N GLU A 72 15.52 -12.29 -22.57
CA GLU A 72 15.07 -13.32 -23.52
C GLU A 72 15.46 -12.98 -24.97
N LEU A 73 15.25 -11.73 -25.39
CA LEU A 73 15.60 -11.28 -26.74
C LEU A 73 17.11 -11.27 -26.99
N ARG A 74 17.89 -10.90 -25.97
CA ARG A 74 19.35 -10.98 -26.04
C ARG A 74 19.82 -12.43 -26.20
N ALA A 75 19.27 -13.36 -25.44
CA ALA A 75 19.60 -14.78 -25.54
C ALA A 75 19.28 -15.36 -26.94
N GLN A 76 18.29 -14.79 -27.64
CA GLN A 76 17.90 -15.17 -28.99
C GLN A 76 18.71 -14.45 -30.10
N GLY A 77 19.61 -13.52 -29.74
CA GLY A 77 20.34 -12.70 -30.72
C GLY A 77 19.44 -11.75 -31.51
N SER A 78 18.29 -11.36 -30.94
CA SER A 78 17.33 -10.48 -31.62
C SER A 78 17.90 -9.06 -31.83
N PRO A 79 17.71 -8.45 -33.03
CA PRO A 79 18.14 -7.08 -33.28
C PRO A 79 17.40 -6.05 -32.41
N ASP A 80 16.23 -6.39 -31.88
CA ASP A 80 15.42 -5.50 -31.03
C ASP A 80 15.89 -5.48 -29.57
N ALA A 81 16.86 -6.33 -29.19
CA ALA A 81 17.26 -6.54 -27.80
C ALA A 81 17.74 -5.25 -27.12
N GLU A 82 18.52 -4.41 -27.82
CA GLU A 82 19.04 -3.15 -27.26
C GLU A 82 17.93 -2.13 -26.99
N HIS A 83 16.98 -1.95 -27.91
CA HIS A 83 15.83 -1.04 -27.70
C HIS A 83 14.97 -1.46 -26.51
N ILE A 84 14.72 -2.76 -26.37
CA ILE A 84 13.94 -3.29 -25.23
C ILE A 84 14.73 -3.17 -23.92
N LYS A 85 16.05 -3.35 -23.95
CA LYS A 85 16.93 -3.12 -22.80
C LYS A 85 16.88 -1.67 -22.33
N GLU A 86 16.99 -0.69 -23.24
CA GLU A 86 16.91 0.73 -22.89
C GLU A 86 15.59 1.06 -22.20
N LYS A 87 14.46 0.65 -22.79
CA LYS A 87 13.12 0.82 -22.19
C LYS A 87 12.97 0.14 -20.84
N ALA A 88 13.56 -1.05 -20.67
CA ALA A 88 13.52 -1.78 -19.41
C ALA A 88 14.29 -1.05 -18.31
N LEU A 89 15.46 -0.48 -18.65
CA LEU A 89 16.27 0.32 -17.74
C LEU A 89 15.58 1.64 -17.37
N GLU A 90 14.91 2.30 -18.32
CA GLU A 90 14.06 3.48 -18.05
C GLU A 90 12.94 3.13 -17.06
N CYS A 91 12.23 2.02 -17.27
CA CYS A 91 11.19 1.57 -16.33
C CYS A 91 11.75 1.28 -14.93
N LEU A 92 12.97 0.75 -14.83
CA LEU A 92 13.65 0.52 -13.55
C LEU A 92 13.98 1.84 -12.84
N GLU A 93 14.39 2.87 -13.58
CA GLU A 93 14.65 4.21 -13.06
C GLU A 93 13.36 4.88 -12.59
N VAL A 94 12.28 4.79 -13.36
CA VAL A 94 10.94 5.27 -12.93
C VAL A 94 10.49 4.55 -11.66
N ALA A 95 10.67 3.23 -11.57
CA ALA A 95 10.35 2.48 -10.35
C ALA A 95 11.19 2.95 -9.16
N HIS A 96 12.47 3.27 -9.40
CA HIS A 96 13.32 3.86 -8.37
C HIS A 96 12.80 5.22 -7.92
N GLU A 97 12.45 6.11 -8.83
CA GLU A 97 11.91 7.44 -8.49
C GLU A 97 10.63 7.33 -7.66
N LYS A 98 9.69 6.47 -8.08
CA LYS A 98 8.43 6.24 -7.35
C LYS A 98 8.64 5.64 -5.96
N SER A 99 9.71 4.87 -5.75
CA SER A 99 10.04 4.35 -4.41
C SER A 99 10.38 5.44 -3.39
N HIS A 100 10.82 6.63 -3.85
CA HIS A 100 11.08 7.77 -2.97
C HIS A 100 9.79 8.36 -2.40
N ALA A 101 8.71 8.41 -3.19
CA ALA A 101 7.40 8.84 -2.71
C ALA A 101 6.89 7.92 -1.60
N VAL A 102 7.00 6.60 -1.79
CA VAL A 102 6.66 5.60 -0.76
C VAL A 102 7.50 5.81 0.51
N THR A 103 8.80 6.06 0.36
CA THR A 103 9.71 6.33 1.48
C THR A 103 9.31 7.60 2.24
N LEU A 104 8.98 8.68 1.52
CA LEU A 104 8.56 9.95 2.12
C LEU A 104 7.25 9.81 2.90
N LEU A 105 6.29 9.04 2.37
CA LEU A 105 4.95 8.91 2.93
C LEU A 105 4.84 7.89 4.08
N THR A 106 5.82 6.99 4.20
CA THR A 106 5.88 5.99 5.29
C THR A 106 6.65 6.51 6.50
N GLY A 107 7.67 7.35 6.28
CA GLY A 107 8.45 8.05 7.31
C GLY A 107 9.49 7.16 8.00
N ASP A 108 9.01 6.19 8.78
CA ASP A 108 9.87 5.31 9.59
C ASP A 108 10.76 4.41 8.70
N ALA A 109 12.00 4.16 9.12
CA ALA A 109 12.91 3.22 8.46
C ALA A 109 12.45 1.77 8.59
N ASP A 110 11.77 1.46 9.70
CA ASP A 110 11.29 0.12 10.06
C ASP A 110 9.82 -0.11 9.65
N ASP A 111 9.20 0.85 8.95
CA ASP A 111 7.85 0.67 8.42
C ASP A 111 7.80 -0.51 7.44
N ALA A 112 6.83 -1.41 7.65
CA ALA A 112 6.72 -2.64 6.86
C ALA A 112 6.46 -2.39 5.36
N VAL A 113 5.73 -1.32 5.01
CA VAL A 113 5.49 -0.93 3.61
C VAL A 113 6.82 -0.49 2.98
N ARG A 114 7.58 0.34 3.70
CA ARG A 114 8.91 0.78 3.25
C ARG A 114 9.89 -0.39 3.12
N ALA A 115 9.91 -1.31 4.07
CA ALA A 115 10.78 -2.48 4.06
C ALA A 115 10.48 -3.36 2.83
N ALA A 116 9.21 -3.65 2.56
CA ALA A 116 8.82 -4.44 1.39
C ALA A 116 9.15 -3.74 0.05
N ALA A 117 8.92 -2.43 -0.06
CA ALA A 117 9.30 -1.66 -1.24
C ALA A 117 10.83 -1.63 -1.46
N ARG A 118 11.60 -1.51 -0.37
CA ARG A 118 13.08 -1.60 -0.43
C ARG A 118 13.53 -2.97 -0.91
N GLU A 119 12.87 -4.03 -0.45
CA GLU A 119 13.18 -5.40 -0.85
C GLU A 119 12.92 -5.63 -2.34
N MET A 120 11.76 -5.20 -2.85
CA MET A 120 11.47 -5.24 -4.30
C MET A 120 12.57 -4.53 -5.10
N ARG A 121 12.99 -3.33 -4.68
CA ARG A 121 14.08 -2.61 -5.33
C ARG A 121 15.41 -3.39 -5.27
N ARG A 122 15.75 -3.95 -4.11
CA ARG A 122 16.99 -4.73 -3.91
C ARG A 122 17.07 -5.90 -4.89
N LEU A 123 15.95 -6.55 -5.16
CA LEU A 123 15.85 -7.71 -6.06
C LEU A 123 15.97 -7.35 -7.54
N LEU A 124 15.55 -6.15 -7.95
CA LEU A 124 15.64 -5.70 -9.35
C LEU A 124 17.03 -5.20 -9.73
N LEU A 125 17.79 -4.67 -8.77
CA LEU A 125 19.10 -4.06 -9.03
C LEU A 125 20.11 -5.02 -9.70
N PRO A 126 20.26 -6.29 -9.28
CA PRO A 126 21.16 -7.23 -9.94
C PRO A 126 20.81 -7.45 -11.41
N VAL A 127 19.51 -7.59 -11.73
CA VAL A 127 19.03 -7.80 -13.10
C VAL A 127 19.31 -6.58 -13.97
N GLY A 128 19.01 -5.38 -13.45
CA GLY A 128 19.30 -4.13 -14.15
C GLY A 128 20.79 -3.91 -14.40
N ARG A 129 21.64 -4.21 -13.41
CA ARG A 129 23.11 -4.12 -13.56
C ARG A 129 23.64 -5.12 -14.58
N ALA A 130 23.19 -6.37 -14.54
CA ALA A 130 23.61 -7.38 -15.49
C ALA A 130 23.25 -7.01 -16.93
N LEU A 131 22.03 -6.48 -17.15
CA LEU A 131 21.62 -6.01 -18.47
C LEU A 131 22.39 -4.76 -18.92
N ARG A 132 22.63 -3.80 -18.02
CA ARG A 132 23.38 -2.57 -18.32
C ARG A 132 24.82 -2.87 -18.72
N ASP A 133 25.49 -3.73 -17.95
CA ASP A 133 26.90 -4.07 -18.13
C ASP A 133 27.11 -5.18 -19.17
N SER A 134 26.03 -5.60 -19.86
CA SER A 134 26.03 -6.74 -20.79
C SER A 134 26.64 -8.01 -20.18
N ARG A 135 26.48 -8.22 -18.87
CA ARG A 135 26.91 -9.44 -18.19
C ARG A 135 25.89 -10.54 -18.42
N GLU A 136 26.35 -11.78 -18.43
CA GLU A 136 25.44 -12.92 -18.42
C GLU A 136 24.86 -13.09 -17.01
N LEU A 137 23.55 -13.23 -16.96
CA LEU A 137 22.84 -13.71 -15.79
C LEU A 137 22.26 -15.07 -16.19
N ASP A 138 22.50 -16.11 -15.41
CA ASP A 138 21.93 -17.41 -15.70
C ASP A 138 20.39 -17.36 -15.58
N GLU A 139 19.70 -18.21 -16.35
CA GLU A 139 18.23 -18.22 -16.44
C GLU A 139 17.59 -18.56 -15.08
N SER A 140 18.22 -19.45 -14.30
CA SER A 140 17.73 -19.90 -13.00
C SER A 140 17.74 -18.77 -11.96
N THR A 141 18.78 -17.94 -11.97
CA THR A 141 18.97 -16.77 -11.11
C THR A 141 18.00 -15.67 -11.53
N LEU A 142 17.79 -15.44 -12.83
CA LEU A 142 16.77 -14.51 -13.30
C LEU A 142 15.38 -14.94 -12.83
N GLY A 143 15.03 -16.23 -13.03
CA GLY A 143 13.76 -16.79 -12.59
C GLY A 143 13.56 -16.66 -11.07
N THR A 144 14.61 -16.92 -10.29
CA THR A 144 14.60 -16.79 -8.83
C THR A 144 14.37 -15.34 -8.39
N LEU A 145 15.10 -14.37 -8.97
CA LEU A 145 14.94 -12.96 -8.63
C LEU A 145 13.55 -12.42 -8.99
N VAL A 146 13.01 -12.84 -10.13
CA VAL A 146 11.63 -12.49 -10.54
C VAL A 146 10.61 -13.09 -9.58
N GLY A 147 10.77 -14.36 -9.19
CA GLY A 147 9.93 -15.02 -8.18
C GLY A 147 9.95 -14.28 -6.84
N GLN A 148 11.15 -13.97 -6.33
CA GLN A 148 11.32 -13.20 -5.09
C GLN A 148 10.71 -11.80 -5.20
N CYS A 149 10.75 -11.16 -6.37
CA CYS A 149 10.11 -9.87 -6.59
C CYS A 149 8.57 -9.97 -6.48
N HIS A 150 7.99 -11.06 -6.97
CA HIS A 150 6.56 -11.34 -6.78
C HIS A 150 6.21 -11.56 -5.30
N ASP A 151 7.03 -12.29 -4.55
CA ASP A 151 6.83 -12.48 -3.12
C ASP A 151 6.90 -11.15 -2.35
N ALA A 152 7.90 -10.32 -2.66
CA ALA A 152 8.04 -8.99 -2.07
C ALA A 152 6.88 -8.05 -2.43
N ARG A 153 6.29 -8.18 -3.63
CA ARG A 153 5.06 -7.50 -4.02
C ARG A 153 3.87 -7.91 -3.15
N TYR A 154 3.71 -9.21 -2.86
CA TYR A 154 2.66 -9.66 -1.94
C TYR A 154 2.87 -9.12 -0.52
N MET A 155 4.12 -9.12 -0.03
CA MET A 155 4.46 -8.52 1.27
C MET A 155 4.12 -7.03 1.32
N LEU A 156 4.38 -6.29 0.22
CA LEU A 156 4.07 -4.87 0.13
C LEU A 156 2.56 -4.61 0.18
N ILE A 157 1.78 -5.38 -0.58
CA ILE A 157 0.31 -5.29 -0.60
C ILE A 157 -0.25 -5.60 0.79
N ASP A 158 0.22 -6.67 1.42
CA ASP A 158 -0.19 -7.08 2.76
C ASP A 158 0.15 -6.00 3.82
N ALA A 159 1.38 -5.47 3.81
CA ALA A 159 1.79 -4.39 4.70
C ALA A 159 0.94 -3.12 4.49
N ALA A 160 0.63 -2.77 3.24
CA ALA A 160 -0.22 -1.63 2.91
C ALA A 160 -1.66 -1.83 3.42
N GLN A 161 -2.23 -3.03 3.23
CA GLN A 161 -3.57 -3.36 3.74
C GLN A 161 -3.64 -3.31 5.27
N ARG A 162 -2.59 -3.79 5.97
CA ARG A 162 -2.48 -3.68 7.43
C ARG A 162 -2.40 -2.23 7.89
N ARG A 163 -1.54 -1.43 7.25
CA ARG A 163 -1.36 -0.01 7.58
C ARG A 163 -2.64 0.81 7.36
N LEU A 164 -3.39 0.51 6.30
CA LEU A 164 -4.65 1.18 5.97
C LEU A 164 -5.87 0.62 6.74
N GLY A 165 -5.68 -0.40 7.59
CA GLY A 165 -6.75 -1.00 8.39
C GLY A 165 -7.76 -1.84 7.59
N VAL A 166 -7.44 -2.23 6.36
CA VAL A 166 -8.33 -3.00 5.47
C VAL A 166 -8.44 -4.47 5.91
N GLN A 167 -7.35 -5.05 6.42
CA GLN A 167 -7.32 -6.48 6.78
C GLN A 167 -8.19 -6.85 7.99
N ALA A 168 -8.47 -5.91 8.89
CA ALA A 168 -9.35 -6.13 10.04
C ALA A 168 -10.80 -6.49 9.64
N GLN A 169 -11.21 -6.18 8.40
CA GLN A 169 -12.55 -6.50 7.88
C GLN A 169 -12.63 -7.84 7.13
N ASN A 170 -11.50 -8.35 6.62
CA ASN A 170 -11.49 -9.54 5.74
C ASN A 170 -11.18 -10.86 6.49
N SER A 171 -10.52 -10.84 7.64
CA SER A 171 -10.23 -12.06 8.41
C SER A 171 -11.48 -12.80 8.89
N GLY A 172 -12.61 -12.10 9.05
CA GLY A 172 -13.92 -12.72 9.34
C GLY A 172 -14.64 -13.30 8.11
N ARG A 173 -14.28 -12.90 6.89
CA ARG A 173 -15.00 -13.26 5.64
C ARG A 173 -14.34 -14.40 4.87
N TRP A 174 -13.02 -14.57 5.00
CA TRP A 174 -12.29 -15.62 4.29
C TRP A 174 -12.11 -16.90 5.11
N SER A 175 -12.12 -16.80 6.44
CA SER A 175 -12.05 -17.97 7.35
C SER A 175 -13.27 -18.89 7.25
N SER A 176 -14.39 -18.42 6.70
CA SER A 176 -15.60 -19.22 6.44
C SER A 176 -15.63 -19.87 5.05
N ALA A 177 -14.67 -19.59 4.17
CA ALA A 177 -14.61 -20.14 2.81
C ALA A 177 -13.59 -21.28 2.63
N THR A 178 -12.78 -21.60 3.65
CA THR A 178 -11.68 -22.60 3.58
C THR A 178 -11.98 -23.89 4.33
N SER A 179 -13.26 -24.23 4.55
CA SER A 179 -13.65 -25.47 5.23
C SER A 179 -14.66 -26.28 4.42
N ALA A 180 -14.33 -26.58 3.17
CA ALA A 180 -14.74 -27.81 2.48
C ALA A 180 -13.98 -27.93 1.14
N PRO A 181 -13.09 -28.91 0.94
CA PRO A 181 -12.69 -29.26 -0.42
C PRO A 181 -13.95 -29.69 -1.18
N PRO A 182 -14.16 -29.27 -2.44
CA PRO A 182 -15.26 -29.77 -3.25
C PRO A 182 -15.10 -31.28 -3.38
N THR A 183 -16.03 -32.03 -2.80
CA THR A 183 -16.17 -33.47 -3.02
C THR A 183 -16.32 -33.67 -4.52
N ARG A 184 -15.25 -34.12 -5.19
CA ARG A 184 -15.35 -34.55 -6.59
C ARG A 184 -16.26 -35.76 -6.61
N GLU A 185 -17.49 -35.58 -7.04
CA GLU A 185 -18.33 -36.71 -7.43
C GLU A 185 -17.58 -37.49 -8.52
N PRO A 186 -17.45 -38.82 -8.37
CA PRO A 186 -16.82 -39.64 -9.38
C PRO A 186 -17.65 -39.56 -10.66
N SER A 187 -17.06 -39.01 -11.72
CA SER A 187 -17.66 -38.99 -13.05
C SER A 187 -18.05 -40.43 -13.45
N PRO A 188 -19.31 -40.69 -13.84
CA PRO A 188 -19.70 -41.99 -14.36
C PRO A 188 -18.91 -42.25 -15.64
N LEU A 189 -18.16 -43.35 -15.64
CA LEU A 189 -17.45 -43.88 -16.79
C LEU A 189 -18.46 -44.14 -17.92
N SER A 190 -18.47 -43.24 -18.90
CA SER A 190 -19.18 -43.42 -20.17
C SER A 190 -18.51 -44.58 -20.92
N SER A 191 -19.10 -45.75 -20.80
CA SER A 191 -18.77 -46.93 -21.59
C SER A 191 -19.38 -46.74 -22.97
N ASN A 192 -18.58 -46.37 -23.96
CA ASN A 192 -19.04 -46.37 -25.35
C ASN A 192 -17.92 -46.79 -26.30
N GLU A 193 -17.57 -48.07 -26.25
CA GLU A 193 -16.91 -48.79 -27.34
C GLU A 193 -17.68 -50.08 -27.59
N ALA A 194 -18.57 -50.07 -28.57
CA ALA A 194 -18.98 -51.24 -29.34
C ALA A 194 -19.89 -50.82 -30.51
N ARG A 195 -19.30 -50.49 -31.67
CA ARG A 195 -19.62 -51.03 -33.01
C ARG A 195 -18.97 -50.22 -34.12
#